data_AF-A0A962YYW6-F1
#
_entry.id   AF-A0A962YYW6-F1
#
_cell.length_a   1.000
_cell.length_b   1.000
_cell.length_c   1.000
_cell.angle_alpha   90.00
_cell.angle_beta   90.00
_cell.angle_gamma   90.00
#
_symmetry.space_group_name_H-M   'P 1'
#
loop_
_entity.id
_entity.type
_entity.pdbx_description
1 polymer ?
#
loop_
_entity_poly.entity_id
_entity_poly.type
_entity_poly.pdbx_seq_one_letter_code
_entity_poly.pdbx_strand_id
1 'polypeptide(L)'
;GMLYYVMRSGTTGLRDDLPADLTERLDMIKRISNLPVVAGFGISNRDMASAILDHADGFVVGSFFVKAVADGVTADQICTLAKSIDPR
;
A
#
# COMPACT_ATOMS: atom_id res chain seq x y z
N GLY A 1 -7.22 16.37 5.50
CA GLY A 1 -6.05 16.05 4.66
C GLY A 1 -5.35 14.83 5.22
N MET A 2 -4.46 14.20 4.47
CA MET A 2 -3.68 13.02 4.91
C MET A 2 -2.21 13.23 4.59
N LEU A 3 -1.32 12.61 5.38
CA LEU A 3 0.09 12.51 5.06
C LEU A 3 0.29 11.23 4.26
N TYR A 4 0.61 11.39 2.97
CA TYR A 4 0.92 10.25 2.10
C TYR A 4 2.42 9.96 2.12
N TYR A 5 2.79 8.87 2.78
CA TYR A 5 4.17 8.42 2.89
C TYR A 5 4.51 7.46 1.75
N VAL A 6 5.40 7.91 0.87
CA VAL A 6 5.92 7.11 -0.25
C VAL A 6 7.37 6.77 0.06
N MET A 7 7.66 5.47 0.14
CA MET A 7 9.05 5.01 0.10
C MET A 7 9.47 4.82 -1.34
N ARG A 8 10.66 5.30 -1.66
CA ARG A 8 11.32 5.01 -2.92
C ARG A 8 12.46 4.04 -2.62
N SER A 9 12.21 2.73 -2.70
CA SER A 9 13.31 1.78 -2.77
C SER A 9 14.08 2.08 -4.05
N GLY A 10 15.38 2.34 -3.94
CA GLY A 10 16.27 2.45 -5.09
C GLY A 10 16.07 1.27 -6.04
N THR A 11 16.13 1.57 -7.34
CA THR A 11 16.15 0.68 -8.50
C THR A 11 16.33 -0.82 -8.21
N THR A 12 15.35 -1.61 -8.66
CA THR A 12 15.34 -3.06 -9.01
C THR A 12 14.39 -3.94 -8.20
N GLY A 13 13.41 -4.52 -8.91
CA GLY A 13 12.67 -5.72 -8.52
C GLY A 13 11.30 -5.48 -7.87
N LEU A 14 10.28 -6.14 -8.42
CA LEU A 14 9.07 -6.52 -7.66
C LEU A 14 9.56 -7.31 -6.45
N ARG A 15 9.58 -6.69 -5.27
CA ARG A 15 9.84 -7.40 -4.02
C ARG A 15 8.50 -7.88 -3.48
N ASP A 16 8.47 -9.15 -3.08
CA ASP A 16 7.31 -9.77 -2.43
C ASP A 16 7.14 -9.36 -0.96
N ASP A 17 8.10 -8.57 -0.42
CA ASP A 17 8.14 -8.14 0.98
C ASP A 17 8.19 -6.62 1.16
N LEU A 18 7.62 -6.16 2.27
CA LEU A 18 7.71 -4.77 2.72
C LEU A 18 9.15 -4.44 3.16
N PRO A 19 9.66 -3.23 2.87
CA PRO A 19 10.96 -2.78 3.37
C PRO A 19 11.04 -2.84 4.89
N ALA A 20 12.15 -3.38 5.41
CA ALA A 20 12.34 -3.62 6.83
C ALA A 20 12.27 -2.34 7.69
N ASP A 21 12.59 -1.17 7.12
CA ASP A 21 12.53 0.12 7.82
C ASP A 21 11.18 0.84 7.68
N LEU A 22 10.23 0.30 6.91
CA LEU A 22 8.93 0.94 6.67
C LEU A 22 8.14 1.12 7.96
N THR A 23 7.97 0.03 8.71
CA THR A 23 7.10 0.00 9.89
C THR A 23 7.62 0.95 10.97
N GLU A 24 8.93 0.94 11.24
CA GLU A 24 9.57 1.86 12.18
C GLU A 24 9.38 3.33 11.78
N ARG A 25 9.50 3.64 10.48
CA ARG A 25 9.28 4.99 9.96
C ARG A 25 7.82 5.41 10.07
N LEU A 26 6.88 4.54 9.74
CA LEU A 26 5.45 4.81 9.88
C LEU A 26 5.08 5.09 11.34
N ASP A 27 5.58 4.28 12.28
CA ASP A 27 5.36 4.47 13.72
C ASP A 27 5.96 5.80 14.22
N MET A 28 7.13 6.18 13.70
CA MET A 28 7.73 7.48 14.01
C MET A 28 6.87 8.64 13.47
N ILE A 29 6.43 8.56 12.21
CA ILE A 29 5.64 9.61 11.57
C ILE A 29 4.27 9.75 12.27
N LYS A 30 3.60 8.64 12.59
CA LYS A 30 2.33 8.66 13.33
C LYS A 30 2.45 9.32 14.70
N ARG A 31 3.60 9.15 15.39
CA ARG A 31 3.83 9.78 16.70
C ARG A 31 3.96 11.30 16.65
N ILE A 32 4.39 11.86 15.52
CA ILE A 32 4.64 13.32 15.39
C ILE A 32 3.61 14.03 14.50
N SER A 33 2.80 13.29 13.75
CA SER A 33 1.80 13.81 12.83
C SER A 33 0.43 13.87 13.50
N ASN A 34 -0.24 15.02 13.37
CA ASN A 34 -1.66 15.16 13.73
C ASN A 34 -2.61 14.81 12.55
N LEU A 35 -2.07 14.39 11.41
CA LEU A 35 -2.82 13.97 10.23
C LEU A 35 -2.79 12.45 10.08
N PRO A 36 -3.86 11.82 9.54
CA PRO A 36 -3.85 10.42 9.18
C PRO A 36 -2.69 10.10 8.23
N VAL A 37 -1.92 9.06 8.56
CA VAL A 37 -0.75 8.62 7.82
C VAL A 37 -1.15 7.46 6.92
N VAL A 38 -0.95 7.62 5.61
CA VAL A 38 -1.28 6.62 4.60
C VAL A 38 0.00 6.20 3.88
N ALA A 39 0.25 4.91 3.76
CA ALA A 39 1.43 4.38 3.09
C ALA A 39 1.12 3.88 1.68
N GLY A 40 2.02 4.08 0.73
CA GLY A 40 1.82 3.53 -0.62
C GLY A 40 3.13 3.21 -1.32
N PHE A 41 3.42 1.91 -1.48
CA PHE A 41 4.46 1.41 -2.37
C PHE A 41 4.37 -0.12 -2.53
N GLY A 42 4.18 -0.63 -3.75
CA GLY A 42 4.34 -2.06 -4.05
C GLY A 42 3.31 -3.03 -3.44
N ILE A 43 2.27 -2.53 -2.79
CA ILE A 43 1.21 -3.37 -2.20
C ILE A 43 0.46 -4.08 -3.33
N SER A 44 0.40 -5.40 -3.25
CA SER A 44 -0.22 -6.24 -4.29
C SER A 44 -1.10 -7.36 -3.73
N ASN A 45 -1.10 -7.55 -2.42
CA ASN A 45 -1.86 -8.62 -1.76
C ASN A 45 -2.39 -8.16 -0.39
N ARG A 46 -3.29 -8.96 0.16
CA ARG A 46 -3.97 -8.70 1.43
C ARG A 46 -3.03 -8.71 2.63
N ASP A 47 -2.04 -9.60 2.65
CA ASP A 47 -1.13 -9.74 3.79
C ASP A 47 -0.25 -8.49 3.94
N MET A 48 0.26 -7.97 2.82
CA MET A 48 0.97 -6.68 2.78
C MET A 48 0.07 -5.52 3.24
N ALA A 49 -1.19 -5.49 2.79
CA ALA A 49 -2.14 -4.46 3.20
C ALA A 49 -2.42 -4.53 4.71
N SER A 50 -2.59 -5.74 5.26
CA SER A 50 -2.78 -5.98 6.69
C SER A 50 -1.57 -5.53 7.51
N ALA A 51 -0.36 -5.94 7.11
CA ALA A 51 0.88 -5.56 7.80
C ALA A 51 1.11 -4.04 7.82
N ILE A 52 0.66 -3.32 6.79
CA ILE A 52 0.71 -1.85 6.78
C ILE A 52 -0.31 -1.25 7.74
N LEU A 53 -1.52 -1.79 7.84
CA LEU A 53 -2.57 -1.24 8.70
C LEU A 53 -2.22 -1.31 10.20
N ASP A 54 -1.31 -2.21 10.60
CA ASP A 54 -0.77 -2.22 11.97
C ASP A 54 0.04 -0.95 12.30
N HIS A 55 0.59 -0.28 11.28
CA HIS A 55 1.50 0.85 11.41
C HIS A 55 1.02 2.14 10.71
N ALA A 56 -0.03 2.10 9.90
CA ALA A 56 -0.58 3.23 9.15
C ALA A 56 -2.11 3.29 9.28
N ASP A 57 -2.69 4.48 9.06
CA ASP A 57 -4.15 4.67 9.09
C ASP A 57 -4.82 4.26 7.77
N GLY A 58 -4.01 3.99 6.74
CA GLY A 58 -4.48 3.49 5.46
C GLY A 58 -3.34 3.14 4.52
N PHE A 59 -3.71 2.62 3.36
CA PHE A 59 -2.77 2.23 2.32
C PHE A 59 -3.25 2.64 0.92
N VAL A 60 -2.33 2.75 -0.04
CA VAL A 60 -2.64 3.06 -1.45
C VAL A 60 -2.07 1.98 -2.36
N VAL A 61 -2.92 1.45 -3.23
CA VAL A 61 -2.57 0.47 -4.27
C VAL A 61 -2.71 1.13 -5.64
N GLY A 62 -1.60 1.20 -6.39
CA GLY A 62 -1.57 1.81 -7.72
C GLY A 62 -1.17 0.83 -8.81
N SER A 63 0.11 0.49 -8.86
CA SER A 63 0.72 -0.34 -9.91
C SER A 63 0.00 -1.67 -10.13
N PHE A 64 -0.51 -2.29 -9.07
CA PHE A 64 -1.29 -3.53 -9.16
C PHE A 64 -2.56 -3.37 -10.00
N PHE A 65 -3.35 -2.33 -9.76
CA PHE A 65 -4.56 -2.07 -10.56
C PHE A 65 -4.25 -1.59 -11.97
N VAL A 66 -3.21 -0.76 -12.13
CA VAL A 66 -2.75 -0.33 -13.47
C VAL A 66 -2.34 -1.54 -14.30
N LYS A 67 -1.61 -2.49 -13.71
CA LYS A 67 -1.23 -3.75 -14.36
C LYS A 67 -2.45 -4.62 -14.67
N ALA A 68 -3.37 -4.77 -13.71
CA ALA A 68 -4.60 -5.54 -13.92
C ALA A 68 -5.42 -5.01 -15.11
N VAL A 69 -5.59 -3.68 -15.22
CA VAL A 69 -6.28 -3.06 -16.35
C VAL A 69 -5.51 -3.29 -17.66
N ALA A 70 -4.18 -3.18 -17.65
CA ALA A 70 -3.35 -3.48 -18.81
C ALA A 70 -3.46 -4.96 -19.26
N ASP A 71 -3.68 -5.87 -18.32
CA ASP A 71 -3.88 -7.31 -18.54
C ASP A 71 -5.35 -7.66 -18.91
N GLY A 72 -6.22 -6.66 -19.08
CA GLY A 72 -7.59 -6.83 -19.57
C GLY A 72 -8.67 -6.96 -18.50
N VAL A 73 -8.36 -6.69 -17.23
CA VAL A 73 -9.37 -6.64 -16.16
C VAL A 73 -10.34 -5.49 -16.41
N THR A 74 -11.64 -5.79 -16.42
CA THR A 74 -12.70 -4.81 -16.66
C THR A 74 -13.02 -3.98 -15.41
N ALA A 75 -13.68 -2.84 -15.59
CA ALA A 75 -14.11 -1.99 -14.48
C ALA A 75 -14.96 -2.74 -13.44
N ASP A 76 -15.85 -3.64 -13.88
CA ASP A 76 -16.66 -4.47 -12.97
C ASP A 76 -15.80 -5.42 -12.13
N GLN A 77 -14.72 -5.94 -12.71
CA GLN A 77 -13.80 -6.86 -12.04
C GLN A 77 -12.87 -6.13 -11.05
N ILE A 78 -12.59 -4.84 -11.25
CA ILE A 78 -11.76 -4.04 -10.33
C ILE A 78 -12.35 -4.02 -8.92
N CYS A 79 -13.67 -3.91 -8.77
CA CYS A 79 -14.32 -3.94 -7.46
C CYS A 79 -14.07 -5.27 -6.72
N THR A 80 -14.13 -6.40 -7.44
CA THR A 80 -13.83 -7.71 -6.87
C THR A 80 -12.36 -7.83 -6.47
N LEU A 81 -11.47 -7.32 -7.33
CA LEU A 81 -10.04 -7.31 -7.10
C LEU A 81 -9.63 -6.39 -5.93
N ALA A 82 -10.32 -5.27 -5.75
CA ALA A 82 -10.09 -4.39 -4.60
C ALA A 82 -10.46 -5.06 -3.28
N LYS A 83 -11.58 -5.80 -3.25
CA LYS A 83 -12.00 -6.58 -2.08
C LYS A 83 -11.03 -7.72 -1.74
N SER A 84 -10.31 -8.27 -2.72
CA SER A 84 -9.31 -9.30 -2.45
C SER A 84 -8.04 -8.73 -1.80
N ILE A 85 -7.78 -7.43 -1.93
CA ILE A 85 -6.64 -6.76 -1.28
C ILE A 85 -7.03 -6.14 0.06
N ASP A 86 -8.18 -5.48 0.17
CA ASP A 86 -8.59 -4.84 1.44
C ASP A 86 -8.83 -5.92 2.51
N PRO A 87 -8.12 -5.91 3.64
CA PRO A 87 -8.35 -6.83 4.76
C PRO A 87 -9.58 -6.47 5.61
N ARG A 88 -10.23 -5.33 5.36
CA ARG A 88 -11.43 -4.86 6.07
C ARG A 88 -12.70 -5.13 5.26
#